data_AF-A0A524A9U5-F1
#
_entry.id   AF-A0A524A9U5-F1
#
_cell.length_a   1.000
_cell.length_b   1.000
_cell.length_c   1.000
_cell.angle_alpha   90.00
_cell.angle_beta   90.00
_cell.angle_gamma   90.00
#
_symmetry.space_group_name_H-M   'P 1'
#
loop_
_entity.id
_entity.type
_entity.pdbx_description
1 polymer ?
#
loop_
_entity_poly.entity_id
_entity_poly.type
_entity_poly.pdbx_seq_one_letter_code
_entity_poly.pdbx_strand_id
1 'polypeptide(L)'
;MKTRDRILFTALILVDHLLGTHLVEKELAHREAKVARYRAQMTELEKQLTRLEGLLGAINMRLCLLYLRERSLLLPERWLSFDPDDPEEDRGLDLVIEHLVKPRLATIEMDKVEEGHHVYHLQPDWAAIHAFFAEQQADLEPDMRGWLSELEP
;
A
#
# COMPACT_ATOMS: atom_id res chain seq x y z
N MET A 1 -15.08 14.70 27.47
CA MET A 1 -14.89 14.61 28.94
C MET A 1 -16.26 14.48 29.58
N LYS A 2 -16.52 13.38 30.29
CA LYS A 2 -17.82 13.17 30.95
C LYS A 2 -17.95 14.14 32.13
N THR A 3 -19.15 14.64 32.41
CA THR A 3 -19.47 15.59 33.50
C THR A 3 -18.93 15.16 34.87
N ARG A 4 -18.87 13.84 35.09
CA ARG A 4 -18.28 13.23 36.28
C ARG A 4 -16.78 13.48 36.46
N ASP A 5 -16.00 13.48 35.38
CA ASP A 5 -14.55 13.74 35.44
C ASP A 5 -14.28 15.19 35.84
N ARG A 6 -15.15 16.10 35.39
CA ARG A 6 -15.03 17.53 35.66
C ARG A 6 -15.23 17.84 37.14
N ILE A 7 -16.25 17.24 37.75
CA ILE A 7 -16.56 17.40 39.19
C ILE A 7 -15.42 16.83 40.05
N LEU A 8 -14.89 15.66 39.68
CA LEU A 8 -13.74 15.05 40.36
C LEU A 8 -12.49 15.93 40.27
N PHE A 9 -12.22 16.53 39.11
CA PHE A 9 -11.07 17.42 38.92
C PHE A 9 -11.19 18.70 39.75
N THR A 10 -12.38 19.32 39.79
CA THR A 10 -12.62 20.53 40.58
C THR A 10 -12.53 20.26 42.08
N ALA A 11 -13.03 19.11 42.54
CA ALA A 11 -12.87 18.67 43.92
C ALA A 11 -11.38 18.43 44.26
N LEU A 12 -10.60 17.84 43.35
CA LEU A 12 -9.16 17.63 43.55
C LEU A 12 -8.40 18.95 43.68
N ILE A 13 -8.71 19.95 42.86
CA ILE A 13 -8.09 21.29 42.89
C ILE A 13 -8.35 21.99 44.23
N LEU A 14 -9.58 21.90 44.73
CA LEU A 14 -9.94 22.46 46.03
C LEU A 14 -9.16 21.77 47.17
N VAL A 15 -9.04 20.45 47.13
CA VAL A 15 -8.28 19.67 48.13
C VAL A 15 -6.79 20.00 48.08
N ASP A 16 -6.20 20.11 46.88
CA ASP A 16 -4.78 20.44 46.71
C ASP A 16 -4.45 21.84 47.26
N HIS A 17 -5.31 22.81 47.00
CA HIS A 17 -5.12 24.17 47.49
C HIS A 17 -5.30 24.28 49.02
N LEU A 18 -6.17 23.44 49.60
CA LEU A 18 -6.42 23.41 51.05
C LEU A 18 -5.35 22.65 51.83
N LEU A 19 -4.70 21.66 51.22
CA LEU A 19 -3.72 20.78 51.86
C LEU A 19 -2.27 21.02 51.43
N GLY A 20 -2.03 21.90 50.45
CA GLY A 20 -0.69 22.19 49.94
C GLY A 20 -0.02 20.99 49.25
N THR A 21 -0.81 20.01 48.83
CA THR A 21 -0.33 18.84 48.11
C THR A 21 -0.16 19.19 46.62
N HIS A 22 0.72 18.49 45.92
CA HIS A 22 0.93 18.63 44.46
C HIS A 22 0.19 17.51 43.69
N LEU A 23 -0.99 17.09 44.16
CA LEU A 23 -1.72 15.93 43.61
C LEU A 23 -2.30 16.23 42.24
N VAL A 24 -2.75 17.46 41.98
CA VAL A 24 -3.25 17.89 40.67
C VAL A 24 -2.13 17.85 39.65
N GLU A 25 -0.95 18.38 39.97
CA GLU A 25 0.21 18.36 39.08
C GLU A 25 0.65 16.92 38.77
N LYS A 26 0.62 16.04 39.77
CA LYS A 26 0.98 14.63 39.60
C LYS A 26 -0.02 13.86 38.73
N GLU A 27 -1.32 14.11 38.90
CA GLU A 27 -2.36 13.50 38.06
C GLU A 27 -2.33 14.09 36.63
N LEU A 28 -2.05 15.38 36.47
CA LEU A 28 -1.88 16.01 35.16
C LEU A 28 -0.68 15.41 34.43
N ALA A 29 0.47 15.30 35.10
CA ALA A 29 1.66 14.64 34.57
C ALA A 29 1.40 13.16 34.24
N HIS A 30 0.62 12.45 35.06
CA HIS A 30 0.24 11.07 34.79
C HIS A 30 -0.64 10.95 33.53
N ARG A 31 -1.60 11.85 33.36
CA ARG A 31 -2.48 11.90 32.18
C ARG A 31 -1.71 12.28 30.92
N GLU A 32 -0.83 13.28 31.00
CA GLU A 32 0.05 13.70 29.92
C GLU A 32 0.98 12.57 29.50
N ALA A 33 1.61 11.88 30.45
CA ALA A 33 2.45 10.71 30.17
C ALA A 33 1.66 9.61 29.46
N LYS A 34 0.40 9.38 29.86
CA LYS A 34 -0.48 8.40 29.22
C LYS A 34 -0.85 8.80 27.79
N VAL A 35 -1.16 10.09 27.55
CA VAL A 35 -1.43 10.62 26.20
C VAL A 35 -0.19 10.54 25.32
N ALA A 36 0.98 10.90 25.85
CA ALA A 36 2.26 10.78 25.14
C ALA A 36 2.55 9.33 24.74
N ARG A 37 2.27 8.38 25.63
CA ARG A 37 2.41 6.95 25.34
C ARG A 37 1.47 6.49 24.23
N TYR A 38 0.20 6.90 24.25
CA TYR A 38 -0.75 6.56 23.18
C TYR A 38 -0.36 7.18 21.84
N ARG A 39 0.12 8.43 21.84
CA ARG A 39 0.65 9.06 20.61
C ARG A 39 1.84 8.29 20.06
N ALA A 40 2.78 7.90 20.91
CA ALA A 40 3.93 7.09 20.49
C ALA A 40 3.50 5.74 19.90
N GLN A 41 2.52 5.06 20.52
CA GLN A 41 1.95 3.82 19.98
C GLN A 41 1.28 4.02 18.63
N MET A 42 0.54 5.13 18.46
CA MET A 42 -0.12 5.44 17.20
C MET A 42 0.90 5.69 16.08
N THR A 43 1.94 6.48 16.36
CA THR A 43 3.01 6.72 15.38
C THR A 43 3.79 5.45 15.02
N GLU A 44 3.92 4.51 15.96
CA GLU A 44 4.55 3.22 15.69
C GLU A 44 3.65 2.34 14.81
N LEU A 45 2.35 2.31 15.08
CA LEU A 45 1.37 1.61 14.25
C LEU A 45 1.30 2.19 12.83
N GLU A 46 1.29 3.51 12.69
CA GLU A 46 1.34 4.17 11.38
C GLU A 46 2.59 3.76 10.59
N LYS A 47 3.76 3.77 11.23
CA LYS A 47 5.01 3.29 10.60
C LYS A 47 4.92 1.83 10.17
N GLN A 48 4.32 0.97 11.00
CA GLN A 48 4.14 -0.45 10.68
C GLN A 48 3.19 -0.64 9.51
N LEU A 49 2.09 0.12 9.45
CA LEU A 49 1.15 0.10 8.33
C LEU A 49 1.84 0.55 7.03
N THR A 50 2.54 1.68 7.04
CA THR A 50 3.28 2.15 5.85
C THR A 50 4.31 1.12 5.40
N ARG A 51 4.97 0.44 6.34
CA ARG A 51 5.91 -0.65 6.01
C ARG A 51 5.20 -1.85 5.39
N LEU A 52 4.07 -2.26 5.94
CA LEU A 52 3.28 -3.39 5.41
C LEU A 52 2.69 -3.07 4.03
N GLU A 53 2.20 -1.85 3.83
CA GLU A 53 1.72 -1.37 2.54
C GLU A 53 2.85 -1.40 1.49
N GLY A 54 4.06 -0.96 1.87
CA GLY A 54 5.24 -1.06 1.02
C GLY A 54 5.60 -2.50 0.66
N LEU A 55 5.57 -3.42 1.64
CA LEU A 55 5.82 -4.84 1.40
C LEU A 55 4.75 -5.48 0.50
N LEU A 56 3.48 -5.15 0.73
CA LEU A 56 2.37 -5.63 -0.09
C LEU A 56 2.49 -5.12 -1.53
N GLY A 57 2.82 -3.83 -1.70
CA GLY A 57 3.08 -3.25 -3.02
C GLY A 57 4.21 -3.97 -3.77
N ALA A 58 5.31 -4.29 -3.08
CA ALA A 58 6.42 -5.03 -3.66
C ALA A 58 6.04 -6.47 -4.07
N ILE A 59 5.27 -7.17 -3.23
CA ILE A 59 4.76 -8.52 -3.53
C ILE A 59 3.82 -8.49 -4.73
N ASN A 60 2.88 -7.53 -4.76
CA ASN A 60 1.92 -7.42 -5.86
C ASN A 60 2.62 -7.09 -7.17
N MET A 61 3.60 -6.18 -7.15
CA MET A 61 4.42 -5.88 -8.34
C MET A 61 5.17 -7.12 -8.84
N ARG A 62 5.72 -7.92 -7.93
CA ARG A 62 6.37 -9.19 -8.27
C ARG A 62 5.38 -10.18 -8.88
N LEU A 63 4.16 -10.25 -8.33
CA LEU A 63 3.11 -11.12 -8.85
C LEU A 63 2.67 -10.68 -10.25
N CYS A 64 2.56 -9.36 -10.51
CA CYS A 64 2.36 -8.82 -11.84
C CYS A 64 3.46 -9.27 -12.81
N LEU A 65 4.74 -9.20 -12.43
CA LEU A 65 5.83 -9.66 -13.29
C LEU A 65 5.76 -11.15 -13.60
N LEU A 66 5.46 -11.98 -12.59
CA LEU A 66 5.29 -13.43 -12.80
C LEU A 66 4.11 -13.72 -13.73
N TYR A 67 3.01 -12.99 -13.54
CA TYR A 67 1.82 -13.11 -14.36
C TYR A 67 2.08 -12.66 -15.80
N LEU A 68 2.79 -11.54 -16.00
CA LEU A 68 3.25 -11.10 -17.31
C LEU A 68 4.15 -12.16 -17.95
N ARG A 69 5.13 -12.69 -17.20
CA ARG A 69 6.04 -13.75 -17.67
C ARG A 69 5.31 -15.02 -18.10
N GLU A 70 4.31 -15.45 -17.34
CA GLU A 70 3.47 -16.60 -17.69
C GLU A 70 2.72 -16.34 -19.00
N ARG A 71 2.23 -15.11 -19.21
CA ARG A 71 1.49 -14.73 -20.42
C ARG A 71 2.38 -14.30 -21.60
N SER A 72 3.69 -14.07 -21.42
CA SER A 72 4.55 -13.39 -22.42
C SER A 72 5.79 -14.13 -22.94
N LEU A 73 5.93 -15.45 -22.80
CA LEU A 73 7.03 -16.19 -23.48
C LEU A 73 6.71 -16.61 -24.94
N LEU A 74 6.11 -15.71 -25.74
CA LEU A 74 6.17 -15.86 -27.21
C LEU A 74 6.49 -14.57 -27.98
N LEU A 75 6.07 -13.37 -27.58
CA LEU A 75 6.48 -12.11 -28.26
C LEU A 75 6.36 -10.88 -27.33
N PRO A 76 7.48 -10.17 -27.04
CA PRO A 76 7.50 -8.91 -26.28
C PRO A 76 6.72 -7.75 -26.92
N GLU A 77 6.46 -7.84 -28.22
CA GLU A 77 5.81 -6.80 -29.03
C GLU A 77 4.27 -6.90 -29.03
N ARG A 78 3.70 -7.92 -28.38
CA ARG A 78 2.28 -8.23 -28.48
C ARG A 78 1.51 -7.74 -27.26
N TRP A 79 0.42 -7.03 -27.53
CA TRP A 79 -0.54 -6.63 -26.50
C TRP A 79 -1.12 -7.87 -25.82
N LEU A 80 -1.09 -7.87 -24.49
CA LEU A 80 -1.68 -8.93 -23.67
C LEU A 80 -3.18 -8.71 -23.60
N SER A 81 -3.97 -9.70 -23.97
CA SER A 81 -5.43 -9.59 -23.97
C SER A 81 -6.02 -10.19 -22.70
N PHE A 82 -7.05 -9.55 -22.17
CA PHE A 82 -7.79 -9.92 -20.97
C PHE A 82 -9.29 -9.84 -21.25
N ASP A 83 -9.99 -10.93 -21.01
CA ASP A 83 -11.44 -11.05 -21.09
C ASP A 83 -12.03 -11.04 -19.67
N PRO A 84 -12.71 -9.95 -19.25
CA PRO A 84 -13.30 -9.83 -17.91
C PRO A 84 -14.47 -10.80 -17.68
N ASP A 85 -14.99 -11.47 -18.71
CA ASP A 85 -16.00 -12.52 -18.54
C ASP A 85 -15.39 -13.82 -17.97
N ASP A 86 -14.05 -14.00 -18.02
CA ASP A 86 -13.33 -15.03 -17.28
C ASP A 86 -12.91 -14.49 -15.88
N PRO A 87 -13.42 -15.06 -14.77
CA PRO A 87 -13.11 -14.62 -13.42
C PRO A 87 -11.62 -14.63 -13.05
N GLU A 88 -10.81 -15.50 -13.65
CA GLU A 88 -9.37 -15.53 -13.40
C GLU A 88 -8.64 -14.42 -14.18
N GLU A 89 -9.15 -14.05 -15.36
CA GLU A 89 -8.61 -12.93 -16.14
C GLU A 89 -9.06 -11.58 -15.57
N ASP A 90 -10.29 -11.47 -15.07
CA ASP A 90 -10.80 -10.27 -14.39
C ASP A 90 -9.95 -9.91 -13.14
N ARG A 91 -9.64 -10.91 -12.31
CA ARG A 91 -8.75 -10.71 -11.16
C ARG A 91 -7.32 -10.34 -11.57
N GLY A 92 -6.82 -10.98 -12.63
CA GLY A 92 -5.50 -10.65 -13.19
C GLY A 92 -5.47 -9.22 -13.73
N LEU A 93 -6.54 -8.80 -14.40
CA LEU A 93 -6.73 -7.48 -14.97
C LEU A 93 -6.74 -6.39 -13.89
N ASP A 94 -7.51 -6.57 -12.81
CA ASP A 94 -7.54 -5.64 -11.68
C ASP A 94 -6.15 -5.43 -11.06
N LEU A 95 -5.40 -6.53 -10.89
CA LEU A 95 -4.06 -6.49 -10.34
C LEU A 95 -3.08 -5.71 -11.25
N VAL A 96 -3.09 -5.97 -12.56
CA VAL A 96 -2.21 -5.26 -13.50
C VAL A 96 -2.63 -3.81 -13.67
N ILE A 97 -3.93 -3.49 -13.60
CA ILE A 97 -4.40 -2.10 -13.61
C ILE A 97 -3.86 -1.36 -12.38
N GLU A 98 -4.03 -1.92 -11.19
CA GLU A 98 -3.63 -1.29 -9.93
C GLU A 98 -2.12 -1.04 -9.87
N HIS A 99 -1.33 -2.03 -10.28
CA HIS A 99 0.11 -2.02 -10.03
C HIS A 99 0.97 -1.70 -11.25
N LEU A 100 0.44 -1.79 -12.48
CA LEU A 100 1.18 -1.43 -13.69
C LEU A 100 0.58 -0.21 -14.40
N VAL A 101 -0.74 -0.17 -14.59
CA VAL A 101 -1.36 0.94 -15.35
C VAL A 101 -1.41 2.24 -14.54
N LYS A 102 -1.93 2.21 -13.31
CA LYS A 102 -2.02 3.43 -12.47
C LYS A 102 -0.65 4.08 -12.23
N PRO A 103 0.44 3.32 -11.96
CA PRO A 103 1.78 3.89 -11.81
C PRO A 103 2.46 4.24 -13.14
N ARG A 104 1.77 4.07 -14.29
CA ARG A 104 2.27 4.36 -15.65
C ARG A 104 3.43 3.47 -16.10
N LEU A 105 3.42 2.23 -15.67
CA LEU A 105 4.37 1.17 -16.07
C LEU A 105 3.79 0.29 -17.19
N ALA A 106 2.52 0.48 -17.54
CA ALA A 106 1.86 -0.15 -18.68
C ALA A 106 0.75 0.74 -19.20
N THR A 107 0.40 0.55 -20.47
CA THR A 107 -0.77 1.16 -21.12
C THR A 107 -1.85 0.11 -21.28
N ILE A 108 -3.11 0.52 -21.18
CA ILE A 108 -4.27 -0.35 -21.41
C ILE A 108 -5.20 0.29 -22.44
N GLU A 109 -5.66 -0.51 -23.39
CA GLU A 109 -6.71 -0.19 -24.35
C GLU A 109 -7.90 -1.13 -24.13
N MET A 110 -9.09 -0.66 -24.49
CA MET A 110 -10.33 -1.43 -24.33
C MET A 110 -11.01 -1.50 -25.69
N ASP A 111 -11.18 -2.71 -26.18
CA ASP A 111 -11.88 -3.00 -27.42
C ASP A 111 -13.25 -3.59 -27.12
N LYS A 112 -14.27 -3.07 -27.82
CA LYS A 112 -15.62 -3.64 -27.76
C LYS A 112 -15.72 -4.74 -28.82
N VAL A 113 -15.81 -5.99 -28.39
CA VAL A 113 -15.89 -7.15 -29.29
C VAL A 113 -17.35 -7.42 -29.68
N GLU A 114 -18.26 -7.40 -28.70
CA GLU A 114 -19.71 -7.58 -28.91
C GLU A 114 -20.53 -6.64 -28.02
N GLU A 115 -21.86 -6.67 -28.18
CA GLU A 115 -22.75 -5.87 -27.34
C GLU A 115 -22.76 -6.40 -25.90
N GLY A 116 -22.07 -5.68 -25.01
CA GLY A 116 -21.93 -6.06 -23.60
C GLY A 116 -20.64 -6.81 -23.28
N HIS A 117 -19.78 -7.08 -24.27
CA HIS A 117 -18.50 -7.77 -24.09
C HIS A 117 -17.34 -6.86 -24.51
N HIS A 118 -16.37 -6.71 -23.61
CA HIS A 118 -15.18 -5.87 -23.78
C HIS A 118 -13.93 -6.69 -23.51
N VAL A 119 -12.90 -6.54 -24.36
CA VAL A 119 -11.58 -7.11 -24.13
C VAL A 119 -10.60 -5.99 -23.85
N TYR A 120 -9.73 -6.21 -22.87
CA TYR A 120 -8.70 -5.26 -22.50
C TYR A 120 -7.35 -5.71 -23.06
N HIS A 121 -6.65 -4.78 -23.67
CA HIS A 121 -5.33 -5.00 -24.23
C HIS A 121 -4.31 -4.22 -23.41
N LEU A 122 -3.34 -4.91 -22.80
CA LEU A 122 -2.28 -4.31 -22.00
C LEU A 122 -0.95 -4.34 -22.78
N GLN A 123 -0.26 -3.20 -22.80
CA GLN A 123 1.11 -3.08 -23.30
C GLN A 123 2.03 -2.64 -22.15
N PRO A 124 2.92 -3.52 -21.65
CA PRO A 124 3.91 -3.16 -20.65
C PRO A 124 4.95 -2.16 -21.21
N ASP A 125 5.30 -1.14 -20.42
CA ASP A 125 6.46 -0.29 -20.68
C ASP A 125 7.66 -0.88 -19.93
N TRP A 126 8.40 -1.75 -20.61
CA TRP A 126 9.53 -2.44 -20.01
C TRP A 126 10.59 -1.47 -19.48
N ALA A 127 10.87 -0.37 -20.19
CA ALA A 127 11.85 0.63 -19.76
C ALA A 127 11.42 1.30 -18.44
N ALA A 128 10.15 1.68 -18.32
CA ALA A 128 9.61 2.24 -17.09
C ALA A 128 9.61 1.22 -15.94
N ILE A 129 9.26 -0.04 -16.22
CA ILE A 129 9.31 -1.14 -15.25
C ILE A 129 10.74 -1.32 -14.73
N HIS A 130 11.74 -1.35 -15.61
CA HIS A 130 13.15 -1.45 -15.22
C HIS A 130 13.60 -0.29 -14.31
N ALA A 131 13.29 0.95 -14.71
CA ALA A 131 13.64 2.12 -13.92
C ALA A 131 13.00 2.08 -12.53
N PHE A 132 11.72 1.69 -12.45
CA PHE A 132 11.01 1.54 -11.18
C PHE A 132 11.72 0.56 -10.23
N PHE A 133 12.15 -0.60 -10.71
CA PHE A 133 12.86 -1.58 -9.89
C PHE A 133 14.26 -1.14 -9.48
N ALA A 134 14.97 -0.41 -10.36
CA ALA A 134 16.27 0.15 -10.03
C ALA A 134 16.18 1.19 -8.90
N GLU A 135 15.17 2.06 -8.93
CA GLU A 135 14.94 3.10 -7.91
C GLU A 135 14.50 2.53 -6.56
N GLN A 136 13.64 1.51 -6.57
CA GLN A 136 13.09 0.91 -5.36
C GLN A 136 14.10 0.06 -4.58
N GLN A 137 15.28 -0.24 -5.16
CA GLN A 137 16.21 -1.27 -4.64
C GLN A 137 15.47 -2.57 -4.28
N ALA A 138 14.37 -2.85 -4.97
CA ALA A 138 13.54 -3.99 -4.67
C ALA A 138 14.36 -5.23 -4.99
N ASP A 139 14.51 -6.11 -3.99
CA ASP A 139 15.27 -7.33 -4.14
C ASP A 139 14.49 -8.31 -5.02
N LEU A 140 14.65 -8.14 -6.33
CA LEU A 140 14.17 -9.08 -7.31
C LEU A 140 15.04 -10.33 -7.23
N GLU A 141 14.39 -11.49 -7.18
CA GLU A 141 15.08 -12.76 -7.28
C GLU A 141 15.94 -12.81 -8.55
N PRO A 142 17.09 -13.50 -8.49
CA PRO A 142 18.03 -13.59 -9.61
C PRO A 142 17.35 -13.99 -10.93
N ASP A 143 16.42 -14.94 -10.87
CA ASP A 143 15.71 -15.46 -12.04
C ASP A 143 14.81 -14.43 -12.71
N MET A 144 14.15 -13.57 -11.93
CA MET A 144 13.32 -12.49 -12.48
C MET A 144 14.18 -11.35 -13.03
N ARG A 145 15.31 -11.07 -12.39
CA ARG A 145 16.27 -10.06 -12.85
C ARG A 145 16.89 -10.48 -14.20
N GLY A 146 17.27 -11.75 -14.33
CA GLY A 146 17.78 -12.31 -15.58
C GLY A 146 16.74 -12.23 -16.70
N TRP A 147 15.51 -12.65 -16.42
CA TRP A 147 14.42 -12.54 -17.40
C TRP A 147 14.12 -11.10 -17.82
N LEU A 148 14.07 -10.16 -16.87
CA LEU A 148 13.89 -8.74 -17.18
C LEU A 148 15.00 -8.23 -18.09
N SER A 149 16.26 -8.58 -17.85
CA SER A 149 17.37 -8.17 -18.72
C SER A 149 17.35 -8.77 -20.14
N GLU A 150 16.61 -9.86 -20.36
CA GLU A 150 16.46 -10.47 -21.70
C GLU A 150 15.41 -9.75 -22.57
N LEU A 151 14.61 -8.85 -21.99
CA LEU A 151 13.57 -8.08 -22.69
C LEU A 151 14.07 -6.71 -23.19
N GLU A 152 15.37 -6.41 -23.06
CA GLU A 152 16.01 -5.28 -23.74
C GLU A 152 16.08 -5.53 -25.27
N PRO A 153 15.79 -4.51 -26.11
CA PRO A 153 16.14 -4.54 -27.52
C PRO A 153 17.65 -4.41 -27.78
#